data_AF-A0A7S1D3H8-F1
#
_entry.id   AF-A0A7S1D3H8-F1
#
_cell.length_a   1.000
_cell.length_b   1.000
_cell.length_c   1.000
_cell.angle_alpha   90.00
_cell.angle_beta   90.00
_cell.angle_gamma   90.00
#
_symmetry.space_group_name_H-M   'P 1'
#
loop_
_entity.id
_entity.type
_entity.pdbx_description
1 polymer ?
#
loop_
_entity_poly.entity_id
_entity_poly.type
_entity_poly.pdbx_seq_one_letter_code
_entity_poly.pdbx_strand_id
1 'polypeptide(L)'
;KQQPQLHLLMGTLSFNADHFAEGATRRAYRAAVTSENYAGFPAGTPLVVKVMKKDLYKKGWRLVKADVDAQLLTRRYADAFNRTFKPPSTIHVIVGRLHPSDSCQFDSSSNH
;
A
#
# COMPACT_ATOMS: atom_id res chain seq x y z
N LYS A 1 -1.51 -6.72 -26.69
CA LYS A 1 -1.15 -7.27 -25.36
C LYS A 1 -2.17 -6.74 -24.35
N GLN A 2 -3.10 -7.57 -23.87
CA GLN A 2 -4.10 -7.14 -22.89
C GLN A 2 -3.44 -6.93 -21.53
N GLN A 3 -3.64 -5.77 -20.91
CA GLN A 3 -3.26 -5.53 -19.52
C GLN A 3 -4.24 -6.26 -18.60
N PRO A 4 -3.78 -6.93 -17.53
CA PRO A 4 -4.67 -7.55 -16.57
C PRO A 4 -5.51 -6.47 -15.87
N GLN A 5 -6.83 -6.56 -15.98
CA GLN A 5 -7.77 -5.71 -15.26
C GLN A 5 -8.35 -6.49 -14.08
N LEU A 6 -8.24 -5.92 -12.87
CA LEU A 6 -8.82 -6.48 -11.66
C LEU A 6 -10.10 -5.70 -11.35
N HIS A 7 -11.28 -6.29 -11.62
CA HIS A 7 -12.57 -5.67 -11.30
C HIS A 7 -12.95 -5.99 -9.85
N LEU A 8 -12.86 -4.98 -9.00
CA LEU A 8 -13.49 -4.94 -7.68
C LEU A 8 -14.52 -3.82 -7.74
N LEU A 9 -15.61 -3.94 -6.98
CA LEU A 9 -16.74 -2.99 -6.92
C LEU A 9 -16.36 -1.58 -6.37
N MET A 10 -15.12 -1.14 -6.54
CA MET A 10 -14.47 0.04 -5.97
C MET A 10 -13.45 0.60 -6.99
N GLY A 11 -13.89 1.12 -8.13
CA GLY A 11 -13.00 1.64 -9.16
C GLY A 11 -11.97 0.66 -9.71
N THR A 12 -11.17 1.10 -10.67
CA THR A 12 -10.14 0.26 -11.30
C THR A 12 -8.76 0.91 -11.21
N LEU A 13 -7.74 0.06 -11.10
CA LEU A 13 -6.34 0.45 -11.24
C LEU A 13 -5.79 -0.14 -12.54
N SER A 14 -5.04 0.67 -13.28
CA SER A 14 -4.05 0.15 -14.23
C SER A 14 -2.68 0.18 -13.57
N PHE A 15 -1.84 -0.80 -13.88
CA PHE A 15 -0.45 -0.78 -13.45
C PHE A 15 0.46 -1.47 -14.48
N ASN A 16 1.72 -1.04 -14.51
CA ASN A 16 2.71 -1.66 -15.36
C ASN A 16 3.11 -3.03 -14.80
N ALA A 17 3.24 -4.02 -15.68
CA ALA A 17 3.67 -5.37 -15.29
C ALA A 17 5.13 -5.40 -14.80
N ASP A 18 5.94 -4.45 -15.26
CA ASP A 18 7.32 -4.28 -14.82
C ASP A 18 7.37 -3.45 -13.54
N HIS A 19 8.01 -4.01 -12.52
CA HIS A 19 8.29 -3.26 -11.30
C HIS A 19 9.40 -2.24 -11.57
N PHE A 20 9.31 -1.07 -10.96
CA PHE A 20 10.33 -0.02 -11.10
C PHE A 20 11.30 0.02 -9.92
N ALA A 21 10.97 -0.63 -8.81
CA ALA A 21 11.83 -0.75 -7.65
C ALA A 21 11.55 -2.06 -6.90
N GLU A 22 12.57 -2.57 -6.23
CA GLU A 22 12.50 -3.77 -5.40
C GLU A 22 13.16 -3.50 -4.04
N GLY A 23 12.44 -3.84 -2.97
CA GLY A 23 12.99 -3.86 -1.61
C GLY A 23 13.24 -5.29 -1.13
N ALA A 24 13.60 -5.45 0.15
CA ALA A 24 13.83 -6.78 0.73
C ALA A 24 12.62 -7.71 0.57
N THR A 25 11.42 -7.22 0.88
CA THR A 25 10.19 -8.03 0.95
C THR A 25 9.17 -7.75 -0.15
N ARG A 26 9.29 -6.62 -0.87
CA ARG A 26 8.23 -6.11 -1.75
C ARG A 26 8.79 -5.62 -3.08
N ARG A 27 7.97 -5.69 -4.13
CA ARG A 27 8.17 -5.02 -5.42
C ARG A 27 7.23 -3.84 -5.55
N ALA A 28 7.67 -2.76 -6.17
CA ALA A 28 6.90 -1.56 -6.39
C ALA A 28 6.58 -1.37 -7.88
N TYR A 29 5.31 -1.13 -8.17
CA TYR A 29 4.76 -0.97 -9.51
C TYR A 29 4.14 0.42 -9.64
N ARG A 30 4.33 1.05 -10.80
CA ARG A 30 3.63 2.29 -11.12
C ARG A 30 2.20 1.94 -11.48
N ALA A 31 1.26 2.66 -10.90
CA ALA A 31 -0.16 2.47 -11.13
C ALA A 31 -0.87 3.81 -11.30
N ALA A 32 -2.07 3.79 -11.86
CA ALA A 32 -2.97 4.92 -11.92
C ALA A 32 -4.42 4.45 -11.74
N VAL A 33 -5.22 5.25 -11.05
CA VAL A 33 -6.66 5.02 -10.95
C VAL A 33 -7.31 5.30 -12.30
N THR A 34 -7.93 4.29 -12.91
CA THR A 34 -8.46 4.38 -14.29
C THR A 34 -9.96 4.65 -14.34
N SER A 35 -10.72 4.19 -13.35
CA SER A 35 -12.15 4.51 -13.26
C SER A 35 -12.59 4.64 -11.82
N GLU A 36 -13.58 5.50 -11.62
CA GLU A 36 -14.23 5.78 -10.34
C GLU A 36 -13.24 6.19 -9.24
N ASN A 37 -13.70 6.11 -7.98
CA ASN A 37 -12.88 6.33 -6.81
C ASN A 37 -12.32 4.98 -6.32
N TYR A 38 -11.02 4.78 -6.47
CA TYR A 38 -10.37 3.58 -6.00
C TYR A 38 -9.81 3.80 -4.60
N ALA A 39 -10.40 3.13 -3.60
CA ALA A 39 -9.97 3.19 -2.21
C ALA A 39 -9.75 4.63 -1.71
N GLY A 40 -10.61 5.58 -2.06
CA GLY A 40 -10.53 7.00 -1.67
C GLY A 40 -9.70 7.89 -2.62
N PHE A 41 -9.05 7.32 -3.64
CA PHE A 41 -8.28 8.07 -4.63
C PHE A 41 -9.10 8.31 -5.91
N PRO A 42 -9.17 9.57 -6.40
CA PRO A 42 -9.93 9.87 -7.61
C PRO A 42 -9.26 9.30 -8.87
N ALA A 43 -10.05 9.10 -9.92
CA ALA A 43 -9.56 8.76 -11.25
C ALA A 43 -8.45 9.71 -11.72
N GLY A 44 -7.44 9.17 -12.39
CA GLY A 44 -6.23 9.87 -12.81
C GLY A 44 -5.13 9.95 -11.74
N THR A 45 -5.40 9.58 -10.48
CA THR A 45 -4.38 9.66 -9.43
C THR A 45 -3.23 8.67 -9.70
N PRO A 46 -1.98 9.14 -9.80
CA PRO A 46 -0.82 8.25 -9.88
C PRO A 46 -0.56 7.61 -8.51
N LEU A 47 -0.36 6.30 -8.51
CA LEU A 47 -0.14 5.50 -7.31
C LEU A 47 1.09 4.61 -7.45
N VAL A 48 1.57 4.12 -6.31
CA VAL A 48 2.57 3.05 -6.24
C VAL A 48 1.94 1.85 -5.57
N VAL A 49 1.82 0.75 -6.31
CA VAL A 49 1.35 -0.53 -5.77
C VAL A 49 2.55 -1.33 -5.30
N LYS A 50 2.56 -1.71 -4.02
CA LYS A 50 3.60 -2.56 -3.44
C LYS A 50 3.06 -3.97 -3.26
N VAL A 51 3.69 -4.95 -3.89
CA VAL A 51 3.28 -6.36 -3.82
C VAL A 51 4.34 -7.15 -3.09
N MET A 52 3.91 -8.05 -2.19
CA MET A 52 4.80 -9.01 -1.52
C MET A 52 5.46 -9.92 -2.54
N LYS A 53 6.76 -10.22 -2.38
CA LYS A 53 7.44 -11.18 -3.26
C LYS A 53 6.78 -12.56 -3.17
N LYS A 54 6.68 -13.24 -4.30
CA LYS A 54 5.92 -14.50 -4.46
C LYS A 54 6.38 -15.60 -3.51
N ASP A 55 7.69 -15.72 -3.31
CA ASP A 55 8.32 -16.69 -2.41
C ASP A 55 7.96 -16.43 -0.93
N LEU A 56 7.97 -15.17 -0.50
CA LEU A 56 7.58 -14.78 0.85
C LEU A 56 6.07 -14.97 1.06
N TYR A 57 5.26 -14.60 0.07
CA TYR A 57 3.83 -14.83 0.12
C TYR A 57 3.49 -16.32 0.24
N LYS A 58 4.20 -17.20 -0.50
CA LYS A 58 4.06 -18.65 -0.36
C LYS A 58 4.44 -19.17 1.03
N LYS A 59 5.36 -18.50 1.72
CA LYS A 59 5.74 -18.81 3.12
C LYS A 59 4.77 -18.25 4.16
N GLY A 60 3.62 -17.72 3.75
CA GLY A 60 2.60 -17.17 4.66
C GLY A 60 2.81 -15.70 5.03
N TRP A 61 3.82 -15.02 4.49
CA TRP A 61 4.02 -13.59 4.76
C TRP A 61 2.92 -12.79 4.07
N ARG A 62 2.28 -11.88 4.81
CA ARG A 62 1.20 -11.01 4.32
C ARG A 62 1.51 -9.57 4.71
N LEU A 63 0.93 -8.63 3.97
CA LEU A 63 0.82 -7.26 4.44
C LEU A 63 -0.33 -7.23 5.43
N VAL A 64 -0.06 -6.75 6.64
CA VAL A 64 -1.05 -6.75 7.71
C VAL A 64 -1.41 -5.33 8.10
N LYS A 65 -2.55 -5.15 8.77
CA LYS A 65 -2.99 -3.84 9.26
C LYS A 65 -1.91 -3.15 10.11
N ALA A 66 -1.13 -3.94 10.86
CA ALA A 66 -0.01 -3.46 11.66
C ALA A 66 1.05 -2.69 10.83
N ASP A 67 1.27 -3.04 9.55
CA ASP A 67 2.17 -2.27 8.67
C ASP A 67 1.64 -0.85 8.41
N VAL A 68 0.33 -0.72 8.19
CA VAL A 68 -0.32 0.58 7.97
C VAL A 68 -0.36 1.38 9.26
N ASP A 69 -0.64 0.72 10.39
CA ASP A 69 -0.67 1.35 11.70
C ASP A 69 0.72 1.87 12.10
N ALA A 70 1.79 1.14 11.78
CA ALA A 70 3.16 1.60 11.99
C ALA A 70 3.51 2.83 11.13
N GLN A 71 3.04 2.89 9.88
CA GLN A 71 3.20 4.08 9.03
C GLN A 71 2.44 5.28 9.60
N LEU A 72 1.23 5.06 10.11
CA LEU A 72 0.43 6.10 10.75
C LEU A 72 1.11 6.63 12.01
N LEU A 73 1.66 5.73 12.84
CA LEU A 73 2.44 6.11 14.03
C LEU A 73 3.66 6.95 13.64
N THR A 74 4.40 6.51 12.62
CA THR A 74 5.55 7.25 12.09
C THR A 74 5.16 8.65 11.62
N ARG A 75 4.02 8.79 10.92
CA ARG A 75 3.49 10.09 10.52
C ARG A 75 3.19 10.98 11.71
N ARG A 76 2.55 10.46 12.76
CA ARG A 76 2.27 11.22 13.98
C ARG A 76 3.54 11.74 14.64
N TYR A 77 4.61 10.94 14.67
CA TYR A 77 5.91 11.39 15.18
C TYR A 77 6.56 12.43 14.29
N ALA A 78 6.50 12.29 12.96
CA ALA A 78 6.98 13.31 12.04
C ALA A 78 6.24 14.65 12.23
N ASP A 79 4.92 14.61 12.34
CA ASP A 79 4.09 15.81 12.58
C ASP A 79 4.43 16.48 13.91
N ALA A 80 4.61 15.69 14.98
CA ALA A 80 5.04 16.19 16.29
C ALA A 80 6.44 16.81 16.23
N PHE A 81 7.39 16.16 15.57
CA PHE A 81 8.75 16.65 15.39
C PHE A 81 8.77 17.98 14.62
N ASN A 82 8.05 18.04 13.50
CA ASN A 82 7.93 19.27 12.69
C ASN A 82 7.38 20.44 13.51
N ARG A 83 6.35 20.18 14.33
CA ARG A 83 5.74 21.20 15.20
C ARG A 83 6.68 21.68 16.31
N THR A 84 7.39 20.76 16.95
CA THR A 84 8.25 21.07 18.11
C THR A 84 9.55 21.73 17.68
N PHE A 85 10.23 21.19 16.67
CA PHE A 85 11.58 21.59 16.32
C PHE A 85 11.66 22.55 15.13
N LYS A 86 10.59 22.69 14.34
CA LYS A 86 10.52 23.54 13.14
C LYS A 86 11.78 23.41 12.27
N PRO A 87 12.13 22.18 11.84
CA PRO A 87 13.33 21.96 11.07
C PRO A 87 13.31 22.77 9.76
N PRO A 88 14.47 23.06 9.16
CA PRO A 88 14.56 23.76 7.87
C PRO A 88 13.88 23.00 6.72
N SER A 89 13.55 21.72 6.92
CA SER A 89 12.76 20.93 5.99
C SER A 89 11.76 20.06 6.73
N THR A 90 10.50 20.17 6.35
CA THR A 90 9.39 19.41 6.93
C THR A 90 9.49 17.94 6.54
N ILE A 91 9.35 17.04 7.52
CA ILE A 91 9.30 15.61 7.29
C ILE A 91 7.87 15.23 6.89
N HIS A 92 7.69 14.67 5.70
CA HIS A 92 6.39 14.18 5.23
C HIS A 92 6.37 12.66 5.14
N VAL A 93 5.39 12.03 5.78
CA VAL A 93 5.21 10.57 5.77
C VAL A 93 3.91 10.23 5.05
N ILE A 94 4.03 9.44 3.98
CA ILE A 94 2.89 8.92 3.23
C ILE A 94 2.44 7.60 3.84
N VAL A 95 1.16 7.49 4.14
CA VAL A 95 0.52 6.28 4.69
C VAL A 95 -0.16 5.53 3.55
N GLY A 96 0.22 4.27 3.35
CA GLY A 96 -0.38 3.39 2.36
C GLY A 96 -1.73 2.84 2.82
N ARG A 97 -2.45 2.19 1.90
CA ARG A 97 -3.69 1.46 2.20
C ARG A 97 -3.51 0.00 1.82
N LEU A 98 -4.09 -0.90 2.61
CA LEU A 98 -4.17 -2.31 2.22
C LEU A 98 -5.26 -2.49 1.19
N HIS A 99 -4.99 -3.39 0.26
CA HIS A 99 -6.00 -3.84 -0.67
C HIS A 99 -7.06 -4.68 0.07
N PRO A 100 -8.35 -4.61 -0.28
CA PRO A 100 -9.39 -5.39 0.41
C PRO A 100 -9.11 -6.89 0.44
N SER A 101 -8.51 -7.47 -0.59
CA SER A 101 -8.10 -8.88 -0.62
C SER A 101 -7.06 -9.26 0.44
N ASP A 102 -6.29 -8.30 0.93
CA ASP A 102 -5.31 -8.49 2.02
C ASP A 102 -5.89 -8.12 3.39
N SER A 103 -7.10 -7.54 3.43
CA SER A 103 -7.81 -7.17 4.66
C SER A 103 -8.61 -8.31 5.30
N CYS A 104 -8.58 -9.51 4.71
CA CYS A 104 -9.14 -10.71 5.34
C CYS A 104 -8.37 -10.97 6.64
N GLN A 105 -9.02 -10.61 7.75
CA GLN A 105 -8.55 -10.88 9.11
C GLN A 105 -8.26 -12.37 9.21
N PHE A 106 -6.98 -12.69 9.42
CA PHE A 106 -6.61 -14.01 9.91
C PHE A 106 -6.99 -14.00 11.39
N ASP A 107 -8.21 -14.45 11.68
CA ASP A 107 -8.64 -14.72 13.05
C ASP A 107 -7.71 -15.82 13.58
N SER A 108 -6.71 -15.44 14.36
CA SER A 108 -5.75 -16.36 14.97
C SER A 108 -6.36 -17.16 16.14
N SER A 109 -7.69 -17.29 16.18
CA SER A 109 -8.47 -18.00 17.20
C SER A 109 -8.73 -19.47 16.87
N SER A 110 -8.06 -20.03 15.85
CA SER A 110 -8.13 -21.46 15.53
C SER A 110 -6.75 -22.06 15.30
N ASN A 111 -6.00 -22.24 16.39
CA ASN A 111 -5.01 -23.31 16.52
C ASN A 111 -4.85 -23.66 18.01
N HIS A 112 -5.51 -24.78 18.36
CA HIS A 112 -5.37 -25.66 19.52
C HIS A 112 -5.07 -25.10 20.91
#